data_AF-A0A7S2K5W8-F1
#
_entry.id   AF-A0A7S2K5W8-F1
#
_cell.length_a   1.000
_cell.length_b   1.000
_cell.length_c   1.000
_cell.angle_alpha   90.00
_cell.angle_beta   90.00
_cell.angle_gamma   90.00
#
_symmetry.space_group_name_H-M   'P 1'
#
loop_
_entity.id
_entity.type
_entity.pdbx_description
1 polymer ?
#
loop_
_entity_poly.entity_id
_entity_poly.type
_entity_poly.pdbx_seq_one_letter_code
_entity_poly.pdbx_strand_id
1 'polypeptide(L)'
;RSGWGDCSVDKANTNGKKGKANVNKNHNRQRSTAGWLASFPVFEPHWQVTMADARASGTIQWKNKTYTFEDQPFYAEKNWGGAFPFSWYWAQCNAFEAPYNNNLAFTAGGGLREIPFGKTEELGMIGIHYNNTFYEAVPWTGDFEWNVSSWGTWEFTGRCTSGTRLFEAEMRAVCNPKEVPGVDLRAPTKFDGLVYFCRDSLLADVELSLWELQFDDKMKEYVRVGCIVDKARSRHGGVEVGGDLWKQRTNNEGNSGGWK
;
A
#
# COMPACT_ATOMS: atom_id res chain seq x y z
N ARG A 1 -11.42 11.15 -3.54
CA ARG A 1 -10.54 10.50 -4.54
C ARG A 1 -9.13 10.88 -4.17
N SER A 2 -8.44 9.99 -3.48
CA SER A 2 -7.08 10.24 -3.04
C SER A 2 -6.13 9.37 -3.85
N GLY A 3 -5.33 9.96 -4.74
CA GLY A 3 -4.17 9.27 -5.31
C GLY A 3 -3.03 9.23 -4.29
N TRP A 4 -1.87 8.69 -4.64
CA TRP A 4 -0.67 8.83 -3.80
C TRP A 4 -0.32 10.32 -3.64
N GLY A 5 -0.36 10.89 -2.43
CA GLY A 5 -0.20 12.33 -2.21
C GLY A 5 -1.41 13.04 -1.55
N ASP A 6 -1.20 14.31 -1.20
CA ASP A 6 -2.23 15.16 -0.59
C ASP A 6 -3.36 15.45 -1.60
N CYS A 7 -4.57 15.04 -1.24
CA CYS A 7 -5.77 15.31 -2.02
C CYS A 7 -6.80 15.98 -1.11
N SER A 8 -7.14 17.25 -1.36
CA SER A 8 -8.34 17.83 -0.77
C SER A 8 -9.56 17.26 -1.51
N VAL A 9 -10.49 16.66 -0.77
CA VAL A 9 -11.75 16.17 -1.33
C VAL A 9 -12.67 17.37 -1.53
N ASP A 10 -12.64 17.98 -2.70
CA ASP A 10 -13.77 18.80 -3.12
C ASP A 10 -14.97 17.86 -3.28
N LYS A 11 -15.96 17.99 -2.39
CA LYS A 11 -17.25 17.31 -2.53
C LYS A 11 -17.77 17.62 -3.93
N ALA A 12 -17.90 16.61 -4.77
CA ALA A 12 -18.51 16.75 -6.08
C ALA A 12 -19.93 17.32 -5.88
N ASN A 13 -20.11 18.59 -6.28
CA ASN A 13 -21.36 19.31 -6.14
C ASN A 13 -22.38 18.68 -7.09
N THR A 14 -23.32 17.89 -6.56
CA THR A 14 -24.36 17.18 -7.34
C THR A 14 -25.49 18.08 -7.84
N ASN A 15 -25.36 19.40 -7.77
CA ASN A 15 -26.39 20.32 -8.28
C ASN A 15 -25.87 21.20 -9.40
N GLY A 16 -26.39 20.95 -10.61
CA GLY A 16 -26.08 21.68 -11.83
C GLY A 16 -26.50 23.15 -11.81
N LYS A 17 -25.68 24.01 -11.19
CA LYS A 17 -25.72 25.46 -11.43
C LYS A 17 -24.32 25.99 -11.69
N LYS A 18 -24.13 26.55 -12.89
CA LYS A 18 -22.92 27.27 -13.32
C LYS A 18 -22.74 28.53 -12.48
N GLY A 19 -22.01 28.43 -11.37
CA GLY A 19 -21.43 29.57 -10.65
C GLY A 19 -19.93 29.61 -10.89
N LYS A 20 -19.39 30.76 -11.32
CA LYS A 20 -17.94 30.97 -11.47
C LYS A 20 -17.29 30.83 -10.09
N ALA A 21 -16.63 29.72 -9.83
CA ALA A 21 -15.82 29.53 -8.64
C ALA A 21 -14.45 30.20 -8.84
N ASN A 22 -14.10 31.12 -7.93
CA ASN A 22 -12.74 31.60 -7.77
C ASN A 22 -11.87 30.41 -7.34
N VAL A 23 -10.98 29.95 -8.23
CA VAL A 23 -10.05 28.86 -7.96
C VAL A 23 -8.92 29.39 -7.10
N ASN A 24 -8.99 29.17 -5.79
CA ASN A 24 -7.82 29.26 -4.92
C ASN A 24 -6.88 28.11 -5.28
N LYS A 25 -5.74 28.41 -5.90
CA LYS A 25 -4.67 27.47 -6.23
C LYS A 25 -3.92 27.02 -4.96
N ASN A 26 -4.51 26.15 -4.15
CA ASN A 26 -3.78 25.44 -3.09
C ASN A 26 -3.64 23.96 -3.49
N HIS A 27 -2.43 23.64 -3.93
CA HIS A 27 -1.78 22.33 -4.16
C HIS A 27 -2.58 21.03 -3.92
N ASN A 28 -3.42 20.64 -4.87
CA ASN A 28 -3.79 19.23 -5.08
C ASN A 28 -2.72 18.58 -5.98
N ARG A 29 -1.76 17.85 -5.42
CA ARG A 29 -0.66 17.24 -6.19
C ARG A 29 -0.55 15.75 -5.89
N GLN A 30 -1.04 14.93 -6.83
CA GLN A 30 -0.69 13.52 -6.88
C GLN A 30 0.82 13.38 -7.08
N ARG A 31 1.45 12.59 -6.22
CA ARG A 31 2.85 12.22 -6.24
C ARG A 31 2.99 10.87 -6.95
N SER A 32 4.19 10.62 -7.46
CA SER A 32 4.57 9.29 -7.92
C SER A 32 4.82 8.40 -6.71
N THR A 33 4.28 7.18 -6.74
CA THR A 33 4.36 6.22 -5.62
C THR A 33 5.81 5.87 -5.26
N ALA A 34 6.76 5.90 -6.20
CA ALA A 34 8.20 5.75 -5.93
C ALA A 34 9.02 7.05 -6.18
N GLY A 35 8.40 8.22 -5.96
CA GLY A 35 9.06 9.50 -6.18
C GLY A 35 9.47 9.75 -7.64
N TRP A 36 10.43 10.66 -7.86
CA TRP A 36 10.89 11.02 -9.21
C TRP A 36 11.65 9.87 -9.91
N LEU A 37 12.27 8.98 -9.14
CA LEU A 37 13.01 7.80 -9.65
C LEU A 37 12.09 6.85 -10.42
N ALA A 38 10.80 6.81 -10.09
CA ALA A 38 9.79 6.06 -10.85
C ALA A 38 9.63 6.53 -12.32
N SER A 39 10.28 7.62 -12.76
CA SER A 39 10.17 8.12 -14.13
C SER A 39 11.21 7.53 -15.09
N PHE A 40 12.20 6.75 -14.62
CA PHE A 40 13.19 6.14 -15.51
C PHE A 40 12.80 4.70 -15.90
N PRO A 41 12.84 4.33 -17.20
CA PRO A 41 12.52 2.99 -17.70
C PRO A 41 13.39 1.85 -17.15
N VAL A 42 14.46 2.18 -16.42
CA VAL A 42 15.35 1.20 -15.79
C VAL A 42 14.82 0.69 -14.45
N PHE A 43 13.76 1.30 -13.92
CA PHE A 43 13.12 0.96 -12.64
C PHE A 43 11.74 0.34 -12.86
N GLU A 44 11.67 -0.67 -13.72
CA GLU A 44 10.45 -1.44 -13.96
C GLU A 44 10.20 -2.51 -12.87
N PRO A 45 8.92 -2.84 -12.58
CA PRO A 45 7.73 -2.21 -13.11
C PRO A 45 7.47 -0.86 -12.43
N HIS A 46 6.83 0.03 -13.17
CA HIS A 46 6.26 1.24 -12.60
C HIS A 46 4.93 0.92 -11.93
N TRP A 47 4.73 1.48 -10.75
CA TRP A 47 3.54 1.31 -9.94
C TRP A 47 2.98 2.66 -9.53
N GLN A 48 1.67 2.82 -9.63
CA GLN A 48 0.98 4.04 -9.22
C GLN A 48 -0.38 3.75 -8.59
N VAL A 49 -0.55 4.22 -7.35
CA VAL A 49 -1.86 4.24 -6.70
C VAL A 49 -2.67 5.43 -7.25
N THR A 50 -3.79 5.12 -7.90
CA THR A 50 -4.67 6.12 -8.54
C THR A 50 -5.84 6.50 -7.65
N MET A 51 -6.34 5.57 -6.85
CA MET A 51 -7.43 5.76 -5.89
C MET A 51 -7.18 4.88 -4.67
N ALA A 52 -6.63 5.43 -3.60
CA ALA A 52 -6.40 4.77 -2.31
C ALA A 52 -7.67 4.77 -1.44
N ASP A 53 -8.34 5.93 -1.37
CA ASP A 53 -9.55 6.17 -0.60
C ASP A 53 -10.64 6.78 -1.50
N ALA A 54 -11.44 5.89 -2.11
CA ALA A 54 -12.54 6.25 -2.98
C ALA A 54 -13.79 5.44 -2.65
N ARG A 55 -14.93 5.90 -3.17
CA ARG A 55 -16.23 5.24 -3.04
C ARG A 55 -16.84 5.00 -4.40
N ALA A 56 -17.48 3.87 -4.58
CA ALA A 56 -18.10 3.46 -5.84
C ALA A 56 -19.53 2.96 -5.62
N SER A 57 -20.39 3.23 -6.60
CA SER A 57 -21.74 2.67 -6.72
C SER A 57 -21.90 2.07 -8.11
N GLY A 58 -22.58 0.93 -8.23
CA GLY A 58 -22.77 0.28 -9.51
C GLY A 58 -23.28 -1.15 -9.39
N THR A 59 -23.10 -1.89 -10.48
CA THR A 59 -23.54 -3.28 -10.59
C THR A 59 -22.46 -4.15 -11.23
N ILE A 60 -22.19 -5.32 -10.65
CA ILE A 60 -21.34 -6.38 -11.22
C ILE A 60 -22.23 -7.54 -11.62
N GLN A 61 -22.09 -8.02 -12.87
CA GLN A 61 -22.70 -9.28 -13.30
C GLN A 61 -21.64 -10.37 -13.33
N TRP A 62 -21.84 -11.42 -12.52
CA TRP A 62 -20.90 -12.53 -12.41
C TRP A 62 -21.66 -13.85 -12.25
N LYS A 63 -21.34 -14.85 -13.08
CA LYS A 63 -21.97 -16.19 -13.09
C LYS A 63 -23.51 -16.13 -12.98
N ASN A 64 -24.15 -15.36 -13.86
CA ASN A 64 -25.61 -15.17 -13.90
C ASN A 64 -26.23 -14.53 -12.64
N LYS A 65 -25.43 -13.95 -11.74
CA LYS A 65 -25.88 -13.19 -10.58
C LYS A 65 -25.51 -11.71 -10.75
N THR A 66 -26.46 -10.83 -10.42
CA THR A 66 -26.22 -9.38 -10.36
C THR A 66 -25.95 -8.98 -8.92
N TYR A 67 -24.84 -8.29 -8.70
CA TYR A 67 -24.45 -7.69 -7.43
C TYR A 67 -24.60 -6.19 -7.58
N THR A 68 -25.43 -5.56 -6.76
CA THR A 68 -25.57 -4.10 -6.71
C THR A 68 -24.88 -3.59 -5.47
N PHE A 69 -24.11 -2.53 -5.61
CA PHE A 69 -23.42 -1.89 -4.51
C PHE A 69 -23.60 -0.39 -4.59
N GLU A 70 -23.75 0.25 -3.44
CA GLU A 70 -23.90 1.68 -3.32
C GLU A 70 -22.92 2.18 -2.27
N ASP A 71 -22.16 3.20 -2.64
CA ASP A 71 -21.25 3.91 -1.77
C ASP A 71 -20.30 2.98 -1.00
N GLN A 72 -19.69 2.02 -1.71
CA GLN A 72 -18.75 1.06 -1.10
C GLN A 72 -17.29 1.49 -1.29
N PRO A 73 -16.37 1.09 -0.39
CA PRO A 73 -14.94 1.33 -0.56
C PRO A 73 -14.42 0.84 -1.92
N PHE A 74 -13.57 1.66 -2.54
CA PHE A 74 -13.02 1.39 -3.86
C PHE A 74 -11.55 1.75 -3.93
N TYR A 75 -10.74 0.80 -4.40
CA TYR A 75 -9.32 0.96 -4.61
C TYR A 75 -8.97 0.77 -6.09
N ALA A 76 -7.99 1.53 -6.58
CA ALA A 76 -7.43 1.30 -7.91
C ALA A 76 -5.97 1.72 -8.02
N GLU A 77 -5.20 0.89 -8.70
CA GLU A 77 -3.81 1.12 -9.05
C GLU A 77 -3.54 0.81 -10.53
N LYS A 78 -2.36 1.22 -10.99
CA LYS A 78 -1.87 0.96 -12.34
C LYS A 78 -0.43 0.46 -12.26
N ASN A 79 -0.18 -0.66 -12.94
CA ASN A 79 1.15 -1.22 -13.16
C ASN A 79 1.50 -1.17 -14.65
N TRP A 80 2.73 -0.82 -15.01
CA TRP A 80 3.24 -0.88 -16.38
C TRP A 80 4.76 -1.07 -16.43
N GLY A 81 5.27 -1.62 -17.54
CA GLY A 81 6.68 -1.96 -17.72
C GLY A 81 6.83 -3.31 -18.44
N GLY A 82 8.06 -3.79 -18.56
CA GLY A 82 8.39 -5.06 -19.22
C GLY A 82 8.12 -6.30 -18.36
N ALA A 83 8.38 -6.24 -17.04
CA ALA A 83 8.17 -7.37 -16.12
C ALA A 83 8.04 -6.90 -14.65
N PHE A 84 7.51 -7.77 -13.79
CA PHE A 84 7.56 -7.60 -12.34
C PHE A 84 8.97 -7.84 -11.76
N PRO A 85 9.26 -7.38 -10.52
CA PRO A 85 10.56 -7.58 -9.87
C PRO A 85 10.85 -9.06 -9.59
N PHE A 86 12.09 -9.35 -9.18
CA PHE A 86 12.50 -10.70 -8.76
C PHE A 86 11.67 -11.21 -7.58
N SER A 87 11.34 -10.31 -6.65
CA SER A 87 10.33 -10.56 -5.63
C SER A 87 9.68 -9.28 -5.15
N TRP A 88 8.41 -9.37 -4.79
CA TRP A 88 7.65 -8.25 -4.26
C TRP A 88 6.59 -8.72 -3.28
N TYR A 89 6.08 -7.74 -2.54
CA TYR A 89 4.92 -7.85 -1.68
C TYR A 89 4.07 -6.60 -1.84
N TRP A 90 2.78 -6.74 -1.57
CA TRP A 90 1.83 -5.63 -1.56
C TRP A 90 0.76 -5.89 -0.52
N ALA A 91 0.28 -4.82 0.11
CA ALA A 91 -0.84 -4.87 1.02
C ALA A 91 -1.66 -3.57 0.93
N GLN A 92 -2.97 -3.67 1.08
CA GLN A 92 -3.88 -2.53 0.96
C GLN A 92 -5.12 -2.74 1.82
N CYS A 93 -5.65 -1.65 2.39
CA CYS A 93 -7.01 -1.65 2.91
C CYS A 93 -7.57 -0.24 2.96
N ASN A 94 -8.86 -0.09 2.66
CA ASN A 94 -9.65 1.12 2.84
C ASN A 94 -11.06 0.84 3.38
N ALA A 95 -11.25 -0.36 3.94
CA ALA A 95 -12.51 -0.85 4.47
C ALA A 95 -12.38 -1.15 5.97
N PHE A 96 -11.87 -0.18 6.72
CA PHE A 96 -11.70 -0.28 8.18
C PHE A 96 -13.03 -0.22 8.93
N GLU A 97 -13.04 -0.81 10.12
CA GLU A 97 -14.14 -0.74 11.07
C GLU A 97 -14.24 0.65 11.73
N ALA A 98 -15.38 0.93 12.37
CA ALA A 98 -15.55 2.15 13.14
C ALA A 98 -14.50 2.24 14.28
N PRO A 99 -13.98 3.44 14.59
CA PRO A 99 -14.38 4.76 14.08
C PRO A 99 -13.67 5.21 12.79
N TYR A 100 -12.92 4.34 12.11
CA TYR A 100 -12.09 4.67 10.94
C TYR A 100 -12.75 4.31 9.60
N ASN A 101 -14.00 3.88 9.63
CA ASN A 101 -14.77 3.57 8.44
C ASN A 101 -15.02 4.87 7.65
N ASN A 102 -14.52 4.93 6.40
CA ASN A 102 -14.70 6.01 5.40
C ASN A 102 -13.65 7.14 5.37
N ASN A 103 -12.61 7.09 6.19
CA ASN A 103 -11.62 8.15 6.26
C ASN A 103 -10.20 7.65 6.49
N LEU A 104 -9.98 6.33 6.43
CA LEU A 104 -8.69 5.69 6.57
C LEU A 104 -8.46 4.73 5.39
N ALA A 105 -7.33 4.90 4.73
CA ALA A 105 -6.81 3.94 3.76
C ALA A 105 -5.31 3.78 3.96
N PHE A 106 -4.81 2.59 3.69
CA PHE A 106 -3.38 2.35 3.58
C PHE A 106 -3.07 1.58 2.30
N THR A 107 -1.85 1.75 1.82
CA THR A 107 -1.22 0.90 0.83
C THR A 107 0.26 0.76 1.18
N ALA A 108 0.75 -0.46 1.18
CA ALA A 108 2.16 -0.77 1.33
C ALA A 108 2.60 -1.64 0.16
N GLY A 109 3.84 -1.44 -0.27
CA GLY A 109 4.40 -2.21 -1.38
C GLY A 109 5.90 -2.08 -1.40
N GLY A 110 6.56 -3.11 -1.91
CA GLY A 110 8.00 -3.17 -1.92
C GLY A 110 8.50 -4.52 -2.41
N GLY A 111 9.80 -4.72 -2.33
CA GLY A 111 10.44 -5.95 -2.77
C GLY A 111 11.91 -5.77 -3.13
N LEU A 112 12.43 -6.82 -3.76
CA LEU A 112 13.79 -6.87 -4.29
C LEU A 112 13.73 -6.70 -5.80
N ARG A 113 14.29 -5.58 -6.27
CA ARG A 113 14.40 -5.26 -7.69
C ARG A 113 15.85 -5.30 -8.14
N GLU A 114 16.06 -5.62 -9.42
CA GLU A 114 17.35 -5.45 -10.07
C GLU A 114 17.52 -3.97 -10.48
N ILE A 115 18.70 -3.41 -10.22
CA ILE A 115 19.13 -2.10 -10.71
C ILE A 115 20.32 -2.30 -11.67
N PRO A 116 20.74 -1.26 -12.43
CA PRO A 116 21.86 -1.39 -13.36
C PRO A 116 23.11 -2.00 -12.74
N PHE A 117 23.89 -2.69 -13.59
CA PHE A 117 25.13 -3.39 -13.20
C PHE A 117 24.93 -4.62 -12.30
N GLY A 118 23.74 -5.25 -12.34
CA GLY A 118 23.48 -6.51 -11.65
C GLY A 118 23.42 -6.40 -10.13
N LYS A 119 23.19 -5.19 -9.61
CA LYS A 119 22.93 -4.97 -8.19
C LYS A 119 21.45 -5.15 -7.90
N THR A 120 21.12 -5.54 -6.68
CA THR A 120 19.75 -5.56 -6.17
C THR A 120 19.55 -4.44 -5.17
N GLU A 121 18.33 -3.94 -5.12
CA GLU A 121 17.90 -2.95 -4.14
C GLU A 121 16.63 -3.46 -3.46
N GLU A 122 16.60 -3.33 -2.15
CA GLU A 122 15.42 -3.56 -1.35
C GLU A 122 14.74 -2.21 -1.11
N LEU A 123 13.49 -2.11 -1.54
CA LEU A 123 12.69 -0.91 -1.31
C LEU A 123 11.33 -1.32 -0.79
N GLY A 124 10.78 -0.49 0.08
CA GLY A 124 9.38 -0.53 0.42
C GLY A 124 8.87 0.83 0.80
N MET A 125 7.56 0.93 0.91
CA MET A 125 6.87 2.16 1.25
C MET A 125 5.53 1.87 1.92
N ILE A 126 5.08 2.85 2.71
CA ILE A 126 3.72 2.94 3.21
C ILE A 126 3.15 4.30 2.80
N GLY A 127 1.93 4.27 2.27
CA GLY A 127 1.08 5.44 2.08
C GLY A 127 -0.18 5.27 2.90
N ILE A 128 -0.46 6.22 3.80
CA ILE A 128 -1.69 6.24 4.60
C ILE A 128 -2.42 7.54 4.32
N HIS A 129 -3.69 7.43 3.97
CA HIS A 129 -4.62 8.55 3.92
C HIS A 129 -5.50 8.50 5.15
N TYR A 130 -5.42 9.53 5.99
CA TYR A 130 -6.29 9.67 7.15
C TYR A 130 -6.78 11.11 7.31
N ASN A 131 -8.10 11.32 7.36
CA ASN A 131 -8.72 12.64 7.54
C ASN A 131 -8.13 13.72 6.60
N ASN A 132 -8.08 13.44 5.30
CA ASN A 132 -7.50 14.30 4.25
C ASN A 132 -6.00 14.60 4.40
N THR A 133 -5.29 13.88 5.27
CA THR A 133 -3.85 13.97 5.43
C THR A 133 -3.19 12.74 4.82
N PHE A 134 -2.16 12.96 4.00
CA PHE A 134 -1.33 11.89 3.49
C PHE A 134 -0.06 11.74 4.33
N TYR A 135 0.21 10.51 4.76
CA TYR A 135 1.40 10.09 5.49
C TYR A 135 2.18 9.13 4.57
N GLU A 136 3.39 9.52 4.21
CA GLU A 136 4.27 8.79 3.29
C GLU A 136 5.53 8.37 4.05
N ALA A 137 5.72 7.07 4.24
CA ALA A 137 6.94 6.51 4.83
C ALA A 137 7.71 5.79 3.73
N VAL A 138 8.90 6.31 3.44
CA VAL A 138 9.79 5.86 2.37
C VAL A 138 11.25 5.96 2.86
N PRO A 139 12.18 5.15 2.31
CA PRO A 139 13.54 5.02 2.86
C PRO A 139 14.38 6.31 2.84
N TRP A 140 14.01 7.30 2.02
CA TRP A 140 14.72 8.58 1.93
C TRP A 140 14.16 9.67 2.87
N THR A 141 13.07 9.40 3.58
CA THR A 141 12.51 10.33 4.60
C THR A 141 12.64 9.82 6.04
N GLY A 142 13.08 8.58 6.23
CA GLY A 142 13.28 7.93 7.52
C GLY A 142 13.50 6.43 7.33
N ASP A 143 13.08 5.63 8.31
CA ASP A 143 13.33 4.19 8.34
C ASP A 143 12.14 3.40 7.76
N PHE A 144 12.43 2.28 7.12
CA PHE A 144 11.41 1.35 6.65
C PHE A 144 11.87 -0.09 6.89
N GLU A 145 11.03 -0.86 7.58
CA GLU A 145 11.25 -2.26 7.88
C GLU A 145 10.02 -3.07 7.48
N TRP A 146 10.24 -4.30 7.02
CA TRP A 146 9.16 -5.21 6.69
C TRP A 146 9.53 -6.65 7.02
N ASN A 147 8.52 -7.45 7.35
CA ASN A 147 8.63 -8.88 7.58
C ASN A 147 7.45 -9.58 6.91
N VAL A 148 7.70 -10.16 5.74
CA VAL A 148 6.68 -10.83 4.93
C VAL A 148 7.00 -12.31 4.81
N SER A 149 6.00 -13.15 5.08
CA SER A 149 6.09 -14.60 4.91
C SER A 149 5.82 -15.01 3.46
N SER A 150 6.19 -16.22 3.06
CA SER A 150 5.81 -16.75 1.73
C SER A 150 4.31 -16.80 1.51
N TRP A 151 3.54 -16.87 2.60
CA TRP A 151 2.12 -16.57 2.63
C TRP A 151 1.66 -16.39 4.09
N GLY A 152 0.63 -15.58 4.32
CA GLY A 152 -0.10 -15.55 5.59
C GLY A 152 0.25 -14.40 6.54
N THR A 153 1.40 -13.75 6.41
CA THR A 153 1.78 -12.62 7.28
C THR A 153 2.52 -11.55 6.49
N TRP A 154 2.10 -10.30 6.65
CA TRP A 154 2.75 -9.10 6.16
C TRP A 154 2.82 -8.08 7.29
N GLU A 155 4.04 -7.73 7.71
CA GLU A 155 4.30 -6.75 8.77
C GLU A 155 5.18 -5.64 8.21
N PHE A 156 4.83 -4.39 8.51
CA PHE A 156 5.54 -3.22 8.02
C PHE A 156 5.63 -2.15 9.10
N THR A 157 6.81 -1.57 9.25
CA THR A 157 7.07 -0.43 10.12
C THR A 157 7.73 0.66 9.29
N GLY A 158 7.11 1.84 9.24
CA GLY A 158 7.62 2.99 8.50
C GLY A 158 7.72 4.22 9.39
N ARG A 159 8.88 4.88 9.37
CA ARG A 159 9.13 6.13 10.10
C ARG A 159 9.42 7.25 9.11
N CYS A 160 8.79 8.40 9.31
CA CYS A 160 9.18 9.65 8.68
C CYS A 160 9.78 10.56 9.74
N THR A 161 11.08 10.80 9.62
CA THR A 161 11.89 11.58 10.58
C THR A 161 12.47 12.84 9.94
N SER A 162 11.92 13.24 8.79
CA SER A 162 12.31 14.44 8.06
C SER A 162 11.10 15.18 7.51
N GLY A 163 11.27 16.46 7.18
CA GLY A 163 10.19 17.32 6.69
C GLY A 163 9.30 17.88 7.80
N THR A 164 8.06 18.22 7.46
CA THR A 164 7.16 18.97 8.34
C THR A 164 6.24 18.10 9.19
N ARG A 165 6.15 16.80 8.90
CA ARG A 165 5.28 15.86 9.63
C ARG A 165 6.07 14.60 9.95
N LEU A 166 6.40 14.47 11.22
CA LEU A 166 7.16 13.34 11.74
C LEU A 166 6.18 12.31 12.30
N PHE A 167 6.30 11.06 11.87
CA PHE A 167 5.35 10.04 12.25
C PHE A 167 5.97 8.64 12.16
N GLU A 168 5.30 7.70 12.82
CA GLU A 168 5.58 6.28 12.73
C GLU A 168 4.29 5.53 12.43
N ALA A 169 4.35 4.57 11.50
CA ALA A 169 3.25 3.71 11.13
C ALA A 169 3.66 2.25 11.34
N GLU A 170 2.78 1.48 11.98
CA GLU A 170 2.87 0.03 12.05
C GLU A 170 1.64 -0.57 11.40
N MET A 171 1.85 -1.52 10.50
CA MET A 171 0.77 -2.24 9.84
C MET A 171 1.06 -3.73 9.82
N ARG A 172 0.02 -4.50 10.10
CA ARG A 172 0.05 -5.96 10.10
C ARG A 172 -1.17 -6.50 9.36
N ALA A 173 -0.94 -7.28 8.32
CA ALA A 173 -1.97 -8.04 7.63
C ALA A 173 -1.69 -9.54 7.81
N VAL A 174 -2.71 -10.31 8.20
CA VAL A 174 -2.59 -11.75 8.43
C VAL A 174 -3.77 -12.50 7.82
N CYS A 175 -3.49 -13.65 7.25
CA CYS A 175 -4.52 -14.61 6.88
C CYS A 175 -4.06 -16.03 7.25
N ASN A 176 -5.00 -16.89 7.63
CA ASN A 176 -4.71 -18.30 7.88
C ASN A 176 -4.55 -19.02 6.52
N PRO A 177 -3.37 -19.55 6.15
CA PRO A 177 -3.16 -20.18 4.85
C PRO A 177 -4.10 -21.37 4.55
N LYS A 178 -4.65 -22.01 5.59
CA LYS A 178 -5.62 -23.12 5.42
C LYS A 178 -7.01 -22.64 5.05
N GLU A 179 -7.41 -21.47 5.54
CA GLU A 179 -8.74 -20.89 5.32
C GLU A 179 -8.73 -19.92 4.12
N VAL A 180 -7.60 -19.22 3.93
CA VAL A 180 -7.36 -18.23 2.89
C VAL A 180 -6.06 -18.62 2.14
N PRO A 181 -6.11 -19.63 1.25
CA PRO A 181 -4.94 -20.08 0.50
C PRO A 181 -4.45 -19.05 -0.53
N GLY A 182 -5.24 -18.02 -0.82
CA GLY A 182 -4.99 -17.06 -1.90
C GLY A 182 -5.38 -17.61 -3.28
N VAL A 183 -5.28 -16.75 -4.28
CA VAL A 183 -5.47 -17.11 -5.69
C VAL A 183 -4.13 -16.94 -6.39
N ASP A 184 -3.67 -17.99 -7.07
CA ASP A 184 -2.47 -17.89 -7.88
C ASP A 184 -2.80 -17.14 -9.19
N LEU A 185 -2.08 -16.04 -9.42
CA LEU A 185 -2.24 -15.17 -10.57
C LEU A 185 -1.03 -15.26 -11.48
N ARG A 186 -1.27 -15.06 -12.79
CA ARG A 186 -0.18 -14.94 -13.74
C ARG A 186 0.35 -13.51 -13.76
N ALA A 187 1.66 -13.34 -13.65
CA ALA A 187 2.33 -12.05 -13.77
C ALA A 187 3.40 -12.10 -14.89
N PRO A 188 3.66 -10.99 -15.60
CA PRO A 188 4.75 -10.91 -16.57
C PRO A 188 6.12 -11.04 -15.89
N THR A 189 6.94 -11.99 -16.35
CA THR A 189 8.34 -12.17 -15.93
C THR A 189 9.30 -11.82 -17.08
N LYS A 190 10.54 -11.51 -16.71
CA LYS A 190 11.58 -11.06 -17.65
C LYS A 190 11.92 -12.09 -18.74
N PHE A 191 11.82 -13.38 -18.41
CA PHE A 191 12.29 -14.47 -19.29
C PHE A 191 11.18 -15.41 -19.76
N ASP A 192 10.12 -15.62 -18.96
CA ASP A 192 9.09 -16.63 -19.24
C ASP A 192 7.74 -16.02 -19.68
N GLY A 193 7.64 -14.69 -19.73
CA GLY A 193 6.40 -13.99 -20.05
C GLY A 193 5.35 -14.16 -18.96
N LEU A 194 4.08 -14.35 -19.33
CA LEU A 194 2.96 -14.39 -18.38
C LEU A 194 2.81 -15.78 -17.73
N VAL A 195 3.35 -15.95 -16.53
CA VAL A 195 3.37 -17.24 -15.78
C VAL A 195 2.83 -17.08 -14.36
N TYR A 196 2.41 -18.18 -13.72
CA TYR A 196 1.99 -18.16 -12.31
C TYR A 196 3.17 -17.78 -11.43
N PHE A 197 3.15 -16.56 -10.93
CA PHE A 197 4.29 -15.91 -10.27
C PHE A 197 3.86 -14.96 -9.15
N CYS A 198 2.56 -14.91 -8.89
CA CYS A 198 1.92 -14.02 -7.94
C CYS A 198 0.83 -14.82 -7.22
N ARG A 199 0.62 -14.51 -5.95
CA ARG A 199 -0.51 -14.99 -5.15
C ARG A 199 -1.14 -13.81 -4.43
N ASP A 200 -2.45 -13.67 -4.52
CA ASP A 200 -3.20 -12.58 -3.91
C ASP A 200 -4.42 -13.04 -3.08
N SER A 201 -4.92 -12.16 -2.23
CA SER A 201 -6.18 -12.30 -1.53
C SER A 201 -6.70 -10.93 -1.09
N LEU A 202 -8.02 -10.80 -0.92
CA LEU A 202 -8.68 -9.62 -0.33
C LEU A 202 -9.27 -9.91 1.06
N LEU A 203 -8.84 -11.00 1.68
CA LEU A 203 -9.41 -11.55 2.93
C LEU A 203 -8.36 -11.65 4.05
N ALA A 204 -7.46 -10.66 4.15
CA ALA A 204 -6.57 -10.55 5.29
C ALA A 204 -7.20 -9.73 6.43
N ASP A 205 -6.97 -10.17 7.67
CA ASP A 205 -7.22 -9.38 8.86
C ASP A 205 -6.08 -8.36 9.00
N VAL A 206 -6.42 -7.08 9.01
CA VAL A 206 -5.50 -5.94 9.05
C VAL A 206 -5.60 -5.26 10.40
N GLU A 207 -4.45 -4.87 10.96
CA GLU A 207 -4.33 -3.88 12.03
C GLU A 207 -3.36 -2.76 11.59
N LEU A 208 -3.76 -1.51 11.76
CA LEU A 208 -2.95 -0.33 11.45
C LEU A 208 -2.90 0.61 12.66
N SER A 209 -1.71 1.08 13.00
CA SER A 209 -1.50 2.13 13.98
C SER A 209 -0.58 3.23 13.44
N LEU A 210 -0.82 4.47 13.85
CA LEU A 210 -0.11 5.65 13.39
C LEU A 210 0.11 6.61 14.56
N TRP A 211 1.35 7.06 14.75
CA TRP A 211 1.76 7.95 15.82
C TRP A 211 2.49 9.18 15.30
N GLU A 212 2.36 10.29 16.00
CA GLU A 212 3.21 11.46 15.84
C GLU A 212 4.56 11.23 16.54
N LEU A 213 5.64 11.68 15.90
CA LEU A 213 6.99 11.62 16.43
C LEU A 213 7.51 13.01 16.82
N GLN A 214 8.37 13.07 17.82
CA GLN A 214 9.18 14.24 18.14
C GLN A 214 10.60 13.80 18.48
N PHE A 215 11.60 14.63 18.13
CA PHE A 215 12.97 14.40 18.57
C PHE A 215 13.11 14.70 20.06
N ASP A 216 13.57 13.74 20.85
CA ASP A 216 13.90 13.92 22.25
C ASP A 216 15.39 14.22 22.41
N ASP A 217 15.71 15.43 22.87
CA ASP A 217 17.10 15.88 23.04
C ASP A 217 17.90 15.12 24.09
N LYS A 218 17.25 14.47 25.07
CA LYS A 218 17.91 13.70 26.13
C LYS A 218 18.24 12.30 25.63
N MET A 219 17.28 11.66 24.95
CA MET A 219 17.42 10.31 24.41
C MET A 219 18.20 10.27 23.09
N LYS A 220 18.31 11.42 22.40
CA LYS A 220 18.92 11.56 21.08
C LYS A 220 18.24 10.69 20.02
N GLU A 221 16.93 10.52 20.13
CA GLU A 221 16.12 9.71 19.22
C GLU A 221 14.73 10.34 19.00
N TYR A 222 14.05 9.90 17.94
CA TYR A 222 12.64 10.23 17.73
C TYR A 222 11.76 9.31 18.57
N VAL A 223 10.85 9.89 19.35
CA VAL A 223 9.93 9.16 20.24
C VAL A 223 8.48 9.45 19.87
N ARG A 224 7.58 8.50 20.13
CA ARG A 224 6.14 8.67 19.94
C ARG A 224 5.58 9.64 20.98
N VAL A 225 4.87 10.68 20.53
CA VAL A 225 4.30 11.73 21.39
C VAL A 225 2.77 11.85 21.31
N GLY A 226 2.15 11.25 20.29
CA GLY A 226 0.70 11.27 20.12
C GLY A 226 0.22 10.08 19.29
N CYS A 227 -0.96 9.55 19.62
CA CYS A 227 -1.61 8.51 18.82
C CYS A 227 -2.60 9.16 17.83
N ILE A 228 -2.42 8.91 16.54
CA ILE A 228 -3.25 9.43 15.45
C ILE A 228 -4.30 8.39 15.05
N VAL A 229 -3.86 7.13 14.89
CA VAL A 229 -4.70 5.96 14.64
C VAL A 229 -4.29 4.89 15.64
N ASP A 230 -5.23 4.49 16.50
CA ASP A 230 -5.05 3.41 17.46
C ASP A 230 -5.70 2.14 16.92
N LYS A 231 -4.86 1.19 16.48
CA LYS A 231 -5.23 -0.18 16.09
C LYS A 231 -6.50 -0.26 15.26
N ALA A 232 -6.56 0.47 14.15
CA ALA A 232 -7.64 0.36 13.19
C ALA A 232 -7.67 -1.05 12.58
N ARG A 233 -8.84 -1.69 12.55
CA ARG A 233 -8.99 -3.08 12.10
C ARG A 233 -9.87 -3.23 10.87
N SER A 234 -9.59 -4.23 10.06
CA SER A 234 -10.43 -4.69 8.96
C SER A 234 -10.23 -6.18 8.73
N ARG A 235 -11.22 -6.83 8.12
CA ARG A 235 -11.14 -8.21 7.61
C ARG A 235 -11.09 -8.29 6.09
N HIS A 236 -10.97 -7.13 5.43
CA HIS A 236 -11.01 -6.95 3.99
C HIS A 236 -9.70 -6.38 3.47
N GLY A 237 -8.58 -6.83 4.04
CA GLY A 237 -7.24 -6.46 3.58
C GLY A 237 -6.87 -7.18 2.29
N GLY A 238 -6.45 -6.41 1.30
CA GLY A 238 -5.70 -6.88 0.15
C GLY A 238 -4.28 -7.24 0.55
N VAL A 239 -3.81 -8.41 0.13
CA VAL A 239 -2.43 -8.87 0.32
C VAL A 239 -1.96 -9.63 -0.91
N GLU A 240 -0.68 -9.45 -1.26
CA GLU A 240 -0.05 -10.09 -2.40
C GLU A 240 1.42 -10.39 -2.09
N VAL A 241 1.91 -11.51 -2.62
CA VAL A 241 3.34 -11.79 -2.78
C VAL A 241 3.59 -12.35 -4.16
N GLY A 242 4.73 -12.02 -4.74
CA GLY A 242 5.18 -12.63 -5.98
C GLY A 242 6.68 -12.63 -6.11
N GLY A 243 7.20 -13.46 -7.03
CA GLY A 243 8.63 -13.67 -7.18
C GLY A 243 9.15 -15.06 -6.79
N ASP A 244 10.43 -15.29 -7.08
CA ASP A 244 11.07 -16.59 -6.91
C ASP A 244 11.51 -16.89 -5.46
N LEU A 245 11.72 -15.87 -4.63
CA LEU A 245 12.08 -16.09 -3.21
C LEU A 245 11.02 -16.87 -2.44
N TRP A 246 9.75 -16.75 -2.84
CA TRP A 246 8.65 -17.39 -2.14
C TRP A 246 8.50 -18.87 -2.48
N LYS A 247 9.00 -19.29 -3.65
CA LYS A 247 9.09 -20.72 -4.04
C LYS A 247 10.16 -21.48 -3.24
N GLN A 248 11.17 -20.79 -2.70
CA GLN A 248 12.25 -21.44 -1.94
C GLN A 248 11.86 -21.78 -0.50
N ARG A 249 10.85 -21.11 0.08
CA ARG A 249 10.37 -21.42 1.46
C ARG A 249 9.43 -22.61 1.53
N THR A 250 8.69 -22.94 0.46
CA THR A 250 7.82 -24.14 0.44
C THR A 250 8.61 -25.47 0.43
N ASN A 251 9.88 -25.44 0.05
CA ASN A 251 10.77 -26.61 0.14
C ASN A 251 11.57 -26.67 1.45
N ASN A 252 11.51 -25.63 2.28
CA ASN A 252 12.27 -25.49 3.52
C ASN A 252 11.35 -25.08 4.69
N GLU A 253 10.25 -25.81 4.91
CA GLU A 253 9.62 -25.86 6.24
C GLU A 253 10.64 -26.46 7.23
N GLY A 254 11.52 -25.62 7.75
CA GLY A 254 12.59 -26.05 8.64
C GLY A 254 13.61 -25.00 9.08
N ASN A 255 13.61 -23.77 8.53
CA ASN A 255 14.52 -22.77 9.06
C ASN A 255 13.91 -21.37 9.08
N SER A 256 13.58 -20.92 10.29
CA SER A 256 13.26 -19.54 10.65
C SER A 256 14.50 -18.66 10.51
N GLY A 257 14.80 -18.24 9.28
CA GLY A 257 15.66 -17.11 8.99
C GLY A 257 14.79 -15.96 8.52
N GLY A 258 14.45 -15.06 9.44
CA GLY A 258 14.02 -13.71 9.09
C GLY A 258 15.23 -13.00 8.47
N TRP A 259 15.00 -12.33 7.35
CA TRP A 259 16.01 -11.44 6.78
C TRP A 259 15.96 -10.14 7.60
N LYS A 260 17.09 -9.78 8.19
CA LYS A 260 17.35 -8.47 8.79
C LYS A 260 17.99 -7.56 7.75
#